data_AF-A0A0V0YFY2-F1
#
_entry.id   AF-A0A0V0YFY2-F1
#
_cell.length_a   1.000
_cell.length_b   1.000
_cell.length_c   1.000
_cell.angle_alpha   90.00
_cell.angle_beta   90.00
_cell.angle_gamma   90.00
#
_symmetry.space_group_name_H-M   'P 1'
#
loop_
_entity.id
_entity.type
_entity.pdbx_description
1 polymer ?
#
loop_
_entity_poly.entity_id
_entity_poly.type
_entity_poly.pdbx_seq_one_letter_code
_entity_poly.pdbx_strand_id
1 'polypeptide(L)'
;MGVVLNFVIKNLELPETIGALLNMIGHCHATLVNLGVDADLWDVFAEALLECSLEWGEKNRRVEEVRKAWAIIIAFITEKIKSGYNEARKGIIYYQQTQQSMI
;
A
#
# COMPACT_ATOMS: atom_id res chain seq x y z
N MET A 1 -6.41 -4.87 7.58
CA MET A 1 -4.94 -4.79 7.43
C MET A 1 -4.19 -6.04 7.88
N GLY A 2 -4.48 -6.61 9.08
CA GLY A 2 -3.78 -7.79 9.59
C GLY A 2 -3.75 -9.00 8.63
N VAL A 3 -4.80 -9.20 7.82
CA VAL A 3 -4.84 -10.27 6.80
C VAL A 3 -3.81 -10.07 5.68
N VAL A 4 -3.71 -8.85 5.13
CA VAL A 4 -2.77 -8.54 4.04
C VAL A 4 -1.34 -8.64 4.55
N LEU A 5 -1.04 -8.06 5.70
CA LEU A 5 0.28 -8.12 6.31
C LEU A 5 0.70 -9.58 6.59
N ASN A 6 -0.21 -10.39 7.16
CA ASN A 6 0.05 -11.81 7.40
C ASN A 6 0.26 -12.60 6.09
N PHE A 7 -0.49 -12.29 5.04
CA PHE A 7 -0.28 -12.89 3.72
C PHE A 7 1.12 -12.55 3.17
N VAL A 8 1.52 -11.27 3.22
CA VAL A 8 2.84 -10.82 2.76
C VAL A 8 3.95 -11.56 3.51
N ILE A 9 3.89 -11.60 4.84
CA ILE A 9 4.90 -12.25 5.69
C ILE A 9 5.03 -13.75 5.38
N LYS A 10 3.91 -14.41 5.08
CA LYS A 10 3.89 -15.86 4.79
C LYS A 10 4.39 -16.22 3.39
N ASN A 11 4.59 -15.25 2.51
CA ASN A 11 4.93 -15.50 1.11
C ASN A 11 6.10 -14.61 0.64
N LEU A 12 7.00 -14.17 1.52
CA LEU A 12 8.09 -13.23 1.20
C LEU A 12 9.01 -13.73 0.08
N GLU A 13 9.04 -15.04 -0.16
CA GLU A 13 9.74 -15.70 -1.27
C GLU A 13 9.05 -15.54 -2.64
N LEU A 14 7.82 -14.99 -2.69
CA LEU A 14 7.03 -14.75 -3.88
C LEU A 14 6.72 -13.25 -4.11
N PRO A 15 7.75 -12.38 -4.23
CA PRO A 15 7.56 -10.92 -4.29
C PRO A 15 6.72 -10.46 -5.50
N GLU A 16 6.79 -11.15 -6.64
CA GLU A 16 5.98 -10.81 -7.81
C GLU A 16 4.48 -11.07 -7.58
N THR A 17 4.14 -12.24 -7.00
CA THR A 17 2.76 -12.60 -6.66
C THR A 17 2.17 -11.64 -5.65
N ILE A 18 2.93 -11.32 -4.59
CA ILE A 18 2.51 -10.34 -3.60
C ILE A 18 2.37 -8.96 -4.25
N GLY A 19 3.34 -8.56 -5.08
CA GLY A 19 3.34 -7.28 -5.78
C GLY A 19 2.09 -7.10 -6.65
N ALA A 20 1.68 -8.12 -7.39
CA ALA A 20 0.46 -8.11 -8.20
C ALA A 20 -0.80 -7.97 -7.33
N LEU A 21 -0.89 -8.69 -6.20
CA LEU A 21 -2.00 -8.58 -5.26
C LEU A 21 -2.10 -7.16 -4.66
N LEU A 22 -0.96 -6.60 -4.22
CA LEU A 22 -0.90 -5.27 -3.64
C LEU A 22 -1.27 -4.18 -4.65
N ASN A 23 -0.80 -4.31 -5.90
CA ASN A 23 -1.20 -3.43 -7.00
C ASN A 23 -2.71 -3.51 -7.25
N MET A 24 -3.30 -4.71 -7.28
CA MET A 24 -4.76 -4.90 -7.39
C MET A 24 -5.51 -4.22 -6.24
N ILE A 25 -5.02 -4.33 -5.00
CA ILE A 25 -5.59 -3.63 -3.85
C ILE A 25 -5.57 -2.11 -4.09
N GLY A 26 -4.46 -1.57 -4.60
CA GLY A 26 -4.35 -0.16 -5.01
C GLY A 26 -5.40 0.24 -6.04
N HIS A 27 -5.56 -0.55 -7.11
CA HIS A 27 -6.60 -0.34 -8.13
C HIS A 27 -8.00 -0.26 -7.51
N CYS A 28 -8.35 -1.18 -6.61
CA CYS A 28 -9.65 -1.16 -5.94
C CYS A 28 -9.86 0.14 -5.14
N HIS A 29 -8.84 0.62 -4.43
CA HIS A 29 -8.95 1.84 -3.64
C HIS A 29 -8.97 3.11 -4.48
N ALA A 30 -8.45 3.10 -5.72
CA ALA A 30 -8.54 4.24 -6.64
C ALA A 30 -9.99 4.64 -6.96
N THR A 31 -10.94 3.70 -6.84
CA THR A 31 -12.38 3.98 -6.99
C THR A 31 -12.91 4.99 -5.98
N LEU A 32 -12.20 5.18 -4.86
CA LEU A 32 -12.55 6.11 -3.78
C LEU A 32 -12.00 7.52 -4.01
N VAL A 33 -11.34 7.80 -5.15
CA VAL A 33 -10.77 9.14 -5.44
C VAL A 33 -11.83 10.25 -5.33
N ASN A 34 -13.07 9.96 -5.71
CA ASN A 34 -14.19 10.90 -5.63
C ASN A 34 -14.69 11.16 -4.22
N LEU A 35 -14.27 10.34 -3.25
CA LEU A 35 -14.56 10.51 -1.83
C LEU A 35 -13.43 11.25 -1.10
N GLY A 36 -12.46 11.81 -1.84
CA GLY A 36 -11.35 12.58 -1.29
C GLY A 36 -10.15 11.75 -0.83
N VAL A 37 -10.11 10.45 -1.14
CA VAL A 37 -8.93 9.62 -0.91
C VAL A 37 -7.88 9.97 -1.97
N ASP A 38 -6.76 10.57 -1.55
CA ASP A 38 -5.62 10.91 -2.42
C ASP A 38 -4.43 9.94 -2.22
N ALA A 39 -3.44 10.01 -3.12
CA ALA A 39 -2.25 9.18 -3.11
C ALA A 39 -1.39 9.35 -1.84
N ASP A 40 -1.44 10.53 -1.22
CA ASP A 40 -0.70 10.86 0.00
C ASP A 40 -1.18 10.04 1.22
N LEU A 41 -2.40 9.48 1.15
CA LEU A 41 -2.89 8.55 2.17
C LEU A 41 -1.95 7.36 2.35
N TRP A 42 -1.30 6.90 1.27
CA TRP A 42 -0.38 5.76 1.33
C TRP A 42 0.92 6.08 2.05
N ASP A 43 1.34 7.35 2.06
CA ASP A 43 2.52 7.80 2.81
C ASP A 43 2.20 7.85 4.30
N VAL A 44 1.06 8.47 4.67
CA VAL A 44 0.55 8.47 6.05
C VAL A 44 0.36 7.04 6.56
N PHE A 45 -0.11 6.14 5.71
CA PHE A 45 -0.30 4.74 6.04
C PHE A 45 1.03 4.01 6.29
N ALA A 46 2.05 4.30 5.49
CA ALA A 46 3.39 3.74 5.68
C ALA A 46 3.99 4.19 7.01
N GLU A 47 3.89 5.48 7.33
CA GLU A 47 4.35 6.06 8.60
C GLU A 47 3.67 5.40 9.79
N ALA A 48 2.33 5.28 9.77
CA ALA A 48 1.58 4.64 10.84
C ALA A 48 1.99 3.17 11.06
N LEU A 49 2.24 2.42 9.97
CA LEU A 49 2.73 1.04 10.07
C LEU A 49 4.14 0.96 10.63
N LEU A 50 5.03 1.87 10.23
CA LEU A 50 6.41 1.94 10.73
C LEU A 50 6.41 2.22 12.24
N GLU A 51 5.64 3.20 12.70
CA GLU A 51 5.49 3.52 14.12
C GLU A 51 4.96 2.32 14.91
N CYS A 52 3.90 1.68 14.41
CA CYS A 52 3.34 0.48 15.01
C CYS A 52 4.36 -0.69 15.06
N SER A 53 5.21 -0.82 14.04
CA SER A 53 6.19 -1.92 13.94
C SER A 53 7.29 -1.85 15.01
N LEU A 54 7.53 -0.67 15.60
CA LEU A 54 8.48 -0.50 16.71
C LEU A 54 8.08 -1.30 17.95
N GLU A 55 6.79 -1.62 18.07
CA GLU A 55 6.24 -2.38 19.18
C GLU A 55 6.02 -3.86 18.89
N TRP A 56 6.31 -4.32 17.67
CA TRP A 56 6.09 -5.71 17.30
C TRP A 56 7.19 -6.65 17.86
N GLY A 57 6.77 -7.84 18.29
CA GLY A 57 7.64 -8.86 18.84
C GLY A 57 8.11 -8.61 20.28
N GLU A 58 8.84 -9.60 20.82
CA GLU A 58 9.43 -9.54 22.15
C GLU A 58 10.48 -8.41 22.24
N LYS A 59 10.57 -7.74 23.39
CA LYS A 59 11.44 -6.56 23.57
C LYS A 59 12.92 -6.84 23.24
N ASN A 60 13.42 -8.02 23.56
CA ASN A 60 14.78 -8.48 23.24
C ASN A 60 15.02 -8.78 21.75
N ARG A 61 13.96 -8.89 20.94
CA ARG A 61 14.04 -9.13 19.48
C ARG A 61 13.87 -7.87 18.63
N ARG A 62 13.63 -6.71 19.24
CA ARG A 62 13.47 -5.41 18.55
C ARG A 62 14.81 -4.78 18.19
N VAL A 63 15.72 -5.59 17.67
CA VAL A 63 17.07 -5.16 17.26
C VAL A 63 17.01 -4.35 15.96
N GLU A 64 18.10 -3.67 15.63
CA GLU A 64 18.17 -2.78 14.47
C GLU A 64 17.88 -3.52 13.15
N GLU A 65 18.38 -4.75 13.01
CA GLU A 65 18.21 -5.59 11.84
C GLU A 65 16.73 -5.93 11.59
N VAL A 66 16.00 -6.26 12.65
CA VAL A 66 14.57 -6.56 12.57
C VAL A 66 13.76 -5.31 12.21
N ARG A 67 14.14 -4.14 12.77
CA ARG A 67 13.51 -2.86 12.41
C ARG A 67 13.73 -2.51 10.94
N LYS A 68 14.96 -2.71 10.43
CA LYS A 68 15.27 -2.53 9.00
C LYS A 68 14.46 -3.47 8.12
N ALA A 69 14.33 -4.74 8.51
CA ALA A 69 13.53 -5.71 7.78
C ALA A 69 12.04 -5.27 7.69
N TRP A 70 11.46 -4.82 8.81
CA TRP A 70 10.10 -4.27 8.81
C TRP A 70 9.96 -3.04 7.93
N ALA A 71 10.92 -2.13 7.96
CA ALA A 71 10.89 -0.94 7.11
C ALA A 71 10.88 -1.30 5.62
N ILE A 72 11.68 -2.29 5.21
CA ILE A 72 11.70 -2.78 3.82
C ILE A 72 10.36 -3.42 3.44
N ILE A 73 9.78 -4.25 4.32
CA ILE A 73 8.48 -4.89 4.06
C ILE A 73 7.38 -3.85 3.93
N ILE A 74 7.33 -2.86 4.84
CA ILE A 74 6.32 -1.81 4.83
C ILE A 74 6.46 -0.91 3.61
N ALA A 75 7.69 -0.53 3.25
CA ALA A 75 7.96 0.21 2.02
C ALA A 75 7.47 -0.57 0.79
N PHE A 76 7.83 -1.86 0.68
CA PHE A 76 7.36 -2.71 -0.42
C PHE A 76 5.82 -2.78 -0.49
N ILE A 77 5.15 -2.99 0.64
CA ILE A 77 3.68 -3.03 0.71
C ILE A 77 3.07 -1.73 0.18
N THR A 78 3.52 -0.61 0.73
CA THR A 78 2.92 0.71 0.50
C THR A 78 3.23 1.22 -0.90
N GLU A 79 4.45 1.03 -1.41
CA GLU A 79 4.83 1.39 -2.77
C GLU A 79 4.01 0.63 -3.82
N LYS A 80 3.80 -0.68 -3.64
CA LYS A 80 3.01 -1.48 -4.60
C LYS A 80 1.54 -1.08 -4.61
N ILE A 81 0.96 -0.82 -3.45
CA ILE A 81 -0.42 -0.32 -3.35
C ILE A 81 -0.52 1.08 -3.97
N LYS A 82 0.41 1.99 -3.65
CA LYS A 82 0.45 3.36 -4.20
C LYS A 82 0.61 3.36 -5.72
N SER A 83 1.43 2.46 -6.27
CA SER A 83 1.57 2.28 -7.73
C SER A 83 0.24 1.92 -8.38
N GLY A 84 -0.41 0.85 -7.92
CA GLY A 84 -1.71 0.43 -8.45
C GLY A 84 -2.77 1.51 -8.28
N TYR A 85 -2.82 2.18 -7.12
CA TYR A 85 -3.73 3.29 -6.91
C TYR A 85 -3.53 4.40 -7.96
N ASN A 86 -2.29 4.82 -8.20
CA ASN A 86 -1.97 5.87 -9.16
C ASN A 86 -2.26 5.47 -10.62
N GLU A 87 -2.05 4.20 -10.97
CA GLU A 87 -2.36 3.64 -12.28
C GLU A 87 -3.86 3.74 -12.60
N ALA A 88 -4.73 3.23 -11.72
CA ALA A 88 -6.19 3.32 -11.93
C ALA A 88 -6.72 4.76 -11.80
N ARG A 89 -6.22 5.53 -10.83
CA ARG A 89 -6.68 6.90 -10.60
C ARG A 89 -6.57 7.77 -11.85
N LYS A 90 -5.47 7.67 -12.59
CA LYS A 90 -5.28 8.41 -13.85
C LYS A 90 -6.39 8.10 -14.86
N GLY A 91 -6.75 6.82 -15.01
CA GLY A 91 -7.82 6.38 -15.90
C GLY A 91 -9.20 6.89 -15.48
N ILE A 92 -9.49 6.86 -14.17
CA ILE A 92 -10.76 7.33 -13.61
C ILE A 92 -10.92 8.84 -13.85
N ILE A 93 -9.90 9.64 -13.52
CA ILE A 93 -9.93 11.10 -13.69
C ILE A 93 -10.09 11.45 -15.18
N TYR A 94 -9.34 10.79 -16.06
CA TYR A 94 -9.45 10.99 -17.50
C TYR A 94 -10.86 10.70 -18.02
N TYR A 95 -11.44 9.56 -17.62
CA TYR A 95 -12.81 9.21 -18.01
C TYR A 95 -13.83 10.25 -17.55
N GLN A 96 -13.68 10.79 -16.34
CA GLN A 96 -14.59 11.83 -15.82
C GLN A 96 -14.50 13.14 -16.59
N GLN A 97 -13.29 13.58 -16.94
CA GLN A 97 -13.07 14.80 -17.72
C GLN A 97 -13.70 14.70 -19.12
N THR A 98 -13.56 13.53 -19.76
CA THR A 98 -14.18 13.30 -21.08
C THR A 98 -15.70 13.29 -21.01
N GLN A 99 -16.30 12.70 -19.97
CA GLN A 99 -17.77 12.72 -19.77
C GLN A 99 -18.31 14.13 -19.52
N GLN A 100 -17.62 14.95 -18.72
CA GLN A 100 -18.02 16.34 -18.48
C GLN A 100 -17.93 17.23 -19.72
N SER A 101 -17.06 16.90 -20.68
CA SER A 101 -16.88 17.66 -21.92
C SER A 101 -17.95 17.37 -22.97
N MET A 102 -18.81 16.35 -22.75
CA MET A 102 -19.87 15.92 -23.67
C MET A 102 -21.27 16.42 -23.27
N ILE A 103 -21.39 17.17 -22.17
CA ILE A 103 -22.63 17.74 -21.63
C ILE A 103 -22.55 19.27 -21.79
#